data_AF-A0A2W5XZI7-F1
#
_entry.id   AF-A0A2W5XZI7-F1
#
_cell.length_a   1.000
_cell.length_b   1.000
_cell.length_c   1.000
_cell.angle_alpha   90.00
_cell.angle_beta   90.00
_cell.angle_gamma   90.00
#
_symmetry.space_group_name_H-M   'P 1'
#
loop_
_entity.id
_entity.type
_entity.pdbx_description
1 polymer ?
#
loop_
_entity_poly.entity_id
_entity_poly.type
_entity_poly.pdbx_seq_one_letter_code
_entity_poly.pdbx_strand_id
1 'polypeptide(L)' 'MRGHDWSRTVAPSAPSATIKLTDALIAATAVEHGLPIITQDDDYDPIAHAHLALHVVKV' A
#
# COMPACT_ATOMS: atom_id res chain seq x y z
N MET A 1 -35.66 25.26 -19.41
CA MET A 1 -35.53 24.02 -18.63
C MET A 1 -34.19 23.40 -18.99
N ARG A 2 -33.20 23.42 -18.07
CA ARG A 2 -31.88 22.81 -18.29
C ARG A 2 -31.87 21.43 -17.64
N GLY A 3 -31.73 20.38 -18.44
CA GLY A 3 -31.47 19.03 -17.94
C GLY A 3 -30.04 18.99 -17.40
N HIS A 4 -29.87 18.64 -16.13
CA HIS A 4 -28.57 18.34 -15.57
C HIS A 4 -28.17 16.94 -16.04
N ASP A 5 -27.06 16.83 -16.76
CA ASP A 5 -26.49 15.53 -17.15
C ASP A 5 -25.74 14.94 -15.95
N TRP A 6 -26.18 13.78 -15.46
CA TRP A 6 -25.65 13.10 -14.28
C TRP A 6 -24.58 12.05 -14.60
N SER A 7 -24.06 12.03 -15.83
CA SER A 7 -23.30 10.90 -16.39
C SER A 7 -21.85 10.77 -15.90
N ARG A 8 -21.44 11.49 -14.85
CA ARG A 8 -20.07 11.35 -14.31
C ARG A 8 -20.03 10.25 -13.27
N THR A 9 -19.65 9.05 -13.69
CA THR A 9 -19.17 8.00 -12.79
C THR A 9 -17.93 8.51 -12.06
N VAL A 10 -18.09 8.83 -10.78
CA VAL A 10 -16.97 8.96 -9.85
C VAL A 10 -16.47 7.56 -9.58
N ALA A 11 -15.26 7.23 -10.07
CA ALA A 11 -14.60 5.99 -9.68
C ALA A 11 -14.45 5.97 -8.15
N PRO A 12 -14.73 4.85 -7.47
CA PRO A 12 -14.44 4.75 -6.05
C PRO A 12 -12.96 5.05 -5.83
N SER A 13 -12.65 5.97 -4.92
CA SER A 13 -11.28 6.14 -4.44
C SER A 13 -10.80 4.79 -3.94
N ALA A 14 -9.60 4.36 -4.34
CA ALA A 14 -9.00 3.13 -3.85
C ALA A 14 -9.12 3.08 -2.32
N PRO A 15 -9.51 1.95 -1.71
CA PRO A 15 -9.58 1.84 -0.27
C PRO A 15 -8.22 2.25 0.32
N SER A 16 -8.22 3.14 1.31
CA SER A 16 -7.01 3.39 2.09
C SER A 16 -6.52 2.05 2.61
N ALA A 17 -5.33 1.63 2.19
CA ALA A 17 -4.79 0.34 2.57
C ALA A 17 -4.70 0.26 4.09
N THR A 18 -5.53 -0.59 4.70
CA THR A 18 -5.42 -0.90 6.13
C THR A 18 -4.22 -1.81 6.29
N ILE A 19 -3.11 -1.25 6.77
CA ILE A 19 -1.89 -2.02 7.03
C ILE A 19 -2.07 -2.80 8.32
N LYS A 20 -1.85 -4.12 8.27
CA LYS A 20 -1.87 -4.95 9.48
C LYS A 20 -0.73 -4.52 10.39
N LEU A 21 -1.00 -4.40 11.69
CA LEU A 21 0.01 -4.01 12.68
C LEU A 21 1.24 -4.94 12.65
N THR A 22 1.02 -6.24 12.43
CA THR A 22 2.11 -7.23 12.29
C THR A 22 3.03 -6.91 11.13
N ASP A 23 2.47 -6.54 9.98
CA ASP A 23 3.24 -6.28 8.76
C ASP A 23 4.05 -4.99 8.92
N ALA A 24 3.49 -4.00 9.60
CA ALA A 24 4.21 -2.78 9.97
C ALA A 24 5.40 -3.05 10.90
N LEU A 25 5.25 -3.94 11.88
CA LEU A 25 6.33 -4.30 12.81
C LEU A 25 7.43 -5.14 12.11
N ILE A 26 7.05 -6.03 11.20
CA ILE A 26 8.00 -6.77 10.37
C ILE A 26 8.77 -5.79 9.47
N ALA A 27 8.08 -4.85 8.81
CA ALA A 27 8.70 -3.81 8.00
C ALA A 27 9.66 -2.93 8.79
N ALA A 28 9.28 -2.50 10.00
CA ALA A 28 10.16 -1.73 10.86
C ALA A 28 11.45 -2.51 11.20
N THR A 29 11.30 -3.78 11.57
CA THR A 29 12.43 -4.66 11.89
C THR A 29 13.36 -4.84 10.67
N ALA A 30 12.80 -5.05 9.48
CA ALA A 30 13.57 -5.17 8.24
C ALA A 30 14.36 -3.90 7.93
N VAL A 31 13.74 -2.72 8.10
CA VAL A 31 14.42 -1.42 7.93
C VAL A 31 15.54 -1.24 8.96
N GLU A 32 15.27 -1.50 10.24
CA GLU A 32 16.28 -1.36 11.31
C GLU A 32 17.52 -2.24 11.07
N HIS A 33 17.34 -3.43 10.49
CA HIS A 33 18.43 -4.35 10.19
C HIS A 33 19.00 -4.22 8.77
N GLY A 34 18.44 -3.36 7.92
CA GLY A 34 18.88 -3.22 6.52
C GLY A 34 18.66 -4.49 5.68
N LEU A 35 17.63 -5.27 5.98
CA LEU A 35 17.31 -6.53 5.31
C LEU A 35 16.09 -6.38 4.39
N PRO A 36 16.03 -7.14 3.27
CA PRO A 36 14.85 -7.16 2.42
C PRO A 36 13.72 -7.99 3.04
N ILE A 37 12.47 -7.62 2.76
CA ILE A 37 11.31 -8.52 2.94
C ILE A 37 11.16 -9.34 1.67
N ILE A 38 11.26 -10.66 1.80
CA ILE A 38 10.95 -11.61 0.73
C ILE A 38 9.52 -12.11 0.97
N THR A 39 8.60 -11.83 0.06
CA THR A 39 7.18 -12.13 0.28
C THR A 39 6.44 -12.41 -1.03
N GLN A 40 5.39 -13.21 -0.95
CA GLN A 40 4.41 -13.34 -2.04
C GLN A 40 3.29 -12.30 -1.90
N ASP A 41 3.10 -11.76 -0.71
CA ASP A 41 2.01 -10.86 -0.33
C ASP A 41 2.21 -9.43 -0.86
N ASP A 42 1.14 -8.79 -1.33
CA ASP A 42 1.11 -7.40 -1.80
C ASP A 42 0.95 -6.40 -0.63
N ASP A 43 0.68 -6.88 0.58
CA ASP A 43 0.41 -6.04 1.77
C ASP A 43 1.57 -5.10 2.17
N TYR A 44 2.79 -5.37 1.69
CA TYR A 44 3.96 -4.53 1.96
C TYR A 44 4.14 -3.38 0.96
N ASP A 45 3.47 -3.42 -0.20
CA ASP A 45 3.63 -2.42 -1.26
C ASP A 45 3.26 -1.00 -0.80
N PRO A 46 2.18 -0.78 -0.02
CA PRO A 46 1.87 0.54 0.52
C PRO A 46 2.95 1.06 1.47
N ILE A 47 3.59 0.18 2.26
CA ILE A 47 4.67 0.55 3.19
C ILE A 47 5.92 0.91 2.40
N ALA A 48 6.30 0.10 1.41
CA ALA A 48 7.45 0.35 0.55
C ALA A 48 7.29 1.64 -0.26
N HIS A 49 6.07 1.93 -0.72
CA HIS A 49 5.76 3.20 -1.38
C HIS A 49 5.92 4.41 -0.46
N ALA A 50 5.53 4.28 0.81
CA ALA A 50 5.64 5.35 1.80
C ALA A 50 7.05 5.50 2.40
N HIS A 51 7.84 4.41 2.45
CA HIS A 51 9.12 4.36 3.16
C HIS A 51 10.22 3.76 2.29
N LEU A 52 10.94 4.61 1.56
CA LEU A 52 11.94 4.22 0.54
C LEU A 52 13.10 3.34 1.05
N ALA A 53 13.37 3.34 2.35
CA ALA A 53 14.40 2.46 2.92
C ALA A 53 13.95 0.98 3.01
N LEU A 54 12.65 0.69 2.87
CA LEU A 54 12.13 -0.67 2.86
C LEU A 54 12.29 -1.26 1.46
N HIS A 55 13.06 -2.36 1.36
CA HIS A 55 13.22 -3.11 0.12
C HIS A 55 12.39 -4.40 0.16
N VAL A 56 11.47 -4.55 -0.80
CA VAL A 56 10.58 -5.71 -0.91
C VAL A 56 10.93 -6.49 -2.18
N VAL A 57 11.11 -7.81 -2.04
CA VAL A 57 11.34 -8.73 -3.15
C VAL A 57 10.16 -9.68 -3.26
N LYS A 58 9.52 -9.68 -4.43
CA LYS A 58 8.37 -10.54 -4.72
C LYS A 58 8.84 -11.90 -5.24
N VAL A 59 8.26 -12.99 -4.72
CA VAL A 59 8.60 -14.38 -5.08
C VAL A 59 7.39 -15.25 -5.38
#